data_AF-A0A498K6D5-F1
#
_entry.id   AF-A0A498K6D5-F1
#
_cell.length_a   1.000
_cell.length_b   1.000
_cell.length_c   1.000
_cell.angle_alpha   90.00
_cell.angle_beta   90.00
_cell.angle_gamma   90.00
#
_symmetry.space_group_name_H-M   'P 1'
#
loop_
_entity.id
_entity.type
_entity.pdbx_description
1 polymer ?
#
loop_
_entity_poly.entity_id
_entity_poly.type
_entity_poly.pdbx_seq_one_letter_code
_entity_poly.pdbx_strand_id
1 'polypeptide(L)'
;MMLRAHLKHLSPLNSVVAAAAKTTNPDRATSVNGRPGLLQTTGPMKLLPAGFLCMTDVAKSQPLTVVSSTAKPSQNITVDHHPKDDDKKIKGTVVLMKKNVLELNDLKASFLDRFHELRGKKVSLQLISSVNCDPENGLQGKVGKAAYLEDWITKITPLTAEENAFDITFDWDEEIGVPGAFIIRNEHHSEFYLKSLTLEDVPGEGRVHFVCNSWVYPAKKYKKDRVFFANKTYLSSDTPVPLQKFREEELENLRGDDDDEKRELEEWDRVYGYAYYNDLGKPDKGPEYARPILGGSSEFPYPRRGRTGRQATEKDPKSESPMMLIMSIFVYVPRDERFGHLKMSDAIAYAVKSLSQLVKPDELATLVATQNEFGSLKDVLKLYEGGIELPKGLLKSVRDNIPVETIKELFRTDGEKFLKFPVPQVIKEDKSAWRTDEEFAREMLAGINPVSIRRLQEFPPASKLDRKAYGDQTSRITKEQIAHNLKGLSIDEVILLTSLFRN
;
A
#
# COMPACT_ATOMS: atom_id res chain seq x y z
N MET A 1 15.03 -14.26 -7.80
CA MET A 1 15.98 -14.41 -8.93
C MET A 1 15.89 -15.77 -9.64
N MET A 2 15.45 -16.86 -8.99
CA MET A 2 15.21 -18.15 -9.68
C MET A 2 13.91 -18.23 -10.52
N LEU A 3 12.92 -17.37 -10.28
CA LEU A 3 11.66 -17.39 -11.07
C LEU A 3 11.78 -16.77 -12.48
N ARG A 4 12.75 -15.87 -12.71
CA ARG A 4 13.02 -15.29 -14.05
C ARG A 4 13.73 -16.27 -14.99
N ALA A 5 14.35 -17.34 -14.47
CA ALA A 5 15.08 -18.31 -15.29
C ALA A 5 14.18 -19.35 -15.99
N HIS A 6 12.95 -19.56 -15.53
CA HIS A 6 12.00 -20.49 -16.17
C HIS A 6 11.18 -19.89 -17.32
N LEU A 7 11.27 -18.58 -17.54
CA LEU A 7 10.51 -17.88 -18.59
C LEU A 7 11.16 -17.88 -19.98
N LYS A 8 12.34 -18.51 -20.16
CA LYS A 8 13.00 -18.63 -21.48
C LYS A 8 12.67 -19.91 -22.28
N HIS A 9 11.84 -20.81 -21.76
CA HIS A 9 11.55 -22.10 -22.39
C HIS A 9 10.09 -22.39 -22.75
N LEU A 10 9.21 -21.38 -22.79
CA LEU A 10 7.87 -21.55 -23.34
C LEU A 10 7.83 -21.08 -24.80
N SER A 11 8.06 -22.03 -25.71
CA SER A 11 7.82 -21.90 -27.15
C SER A 11 6.31 -21.70 -27.43
N PRO A 12 5.92 -20.98 -28.51
CA PRO A 12 4.52 -20.63 -28.75
C PRO A 12 3.71 -21.83 -29.29
N LEU A 13 2.61 -22.17 -28.63
CA LEU A 13 1.58 -23.08 -29.14
C LEU A 13 0.78 -22.38 -30.26
N ASN A 14 1.39 -22.26 -31.43
CA ASN A 14 0.68 -22.09 -32.70
C ASN A 14 0.48 -23.49 -33.30
N SER A 15 -0.73 -24.06 -33.22
CA SER A 15 -1.28 -25.07 -34.17
C SER A 15 -2.41 -25.97 -33.59
N VAL A 16 -3.43 -25.44 -32.90
CA VAL A 16 -4.70 -26.20 -32.75
C VAL A 16 -5.91 -25.26 -32.72
N VAL A 17 -6.12 -24.48 -33.79
CA VAL A 17 -7.44 -23.88 -34.08
C VAL A 17 -7.67 -23.99 -35.58
N ALA A 18 -7.86 -25.21 -36.05
CA ALA A 18 -8.26 -25.51 -37.42
C ALA A 18 -9.11 -26.79 -37.47
N ALA A 19 -10.09 -26.93 -36.58
CA ALA A 19 -11.06 -28.03 -36.64
C ALA A 19 -12.32 -27.78 -35.78
N ALA A 20 -12.90 -26.57 -35.83
CA ALA A 20 -14.23 -26.34 -35.23
C ALA A 20 -14.94 -25.17 -35.91
N ALA A 21 -14.95 -25.16 -37.24
CA ALA A 21 -15.75 -24.24 -38.03
C ALA A 21 -16.36 -24.99 -39.20
N LYS A 22 -17.48 -25.67 -38.94
CA LYS A 22 -18.45 -26.11 -39.96
C LYS A 22 -19.73 -26.56 -39.26
N THR A 23 -20.61 -25.60 -39.03
CA THR A 23 -22.07 -25.78 -39.12
C THR A 23 -22.65 -24.39 -39.33
N THR A 24 -22.77 -24.05 -40.61
CA THR A 24 -23.51 -22.91 -41.14
C THR A 24 -25.00 -23.11 -40.88
N ASN A 25 -25.68 -22.06 -40.42
CA ASN A 25 -26.99 -21.73 -40.95
C ASN A 25 -27.10 -20.20 -41.11
N PRO A 26 -27.54 -19.68 -42.28
CA PRO A 26 -27.42 -18.29 -42.67
C PRO A 26 -28.66 -17.46 -42.28
N ASP A 27 -28.59 -16.18 -42.62
CA ASP A 27 -29.70 -15.21 -42.69
C ASP A 27 -29.96 -14.37 -41.42
N ARG A 28 -29.15 -13.33 -41.23
CA ARG A 28 -29.64 -11.94 -41.39
C ARG A 28 -28.49 -10.94 -41.52
N ALA A 29 -28.29 -10.45 -42.74
CA ALA A 29 -27.47 -9.28 -43.03
C ALA A 29 -28.28 -7.99 -42.80
N THR A 30 -27.63 -6.95 -42.27
CA THR A 30 -27.61 -5.53 -42.72
C THR A 30 -26.99 -4.68 -41.59
N SER A 31 -25.73 -4.28 -41.71
CA SER A 31 -25.25 -3.02 -42.35
C SER A 31 -25.51 -1.78 -41.51
N VAL A 32 -24.46 -1.26 -40.85
CA VAL A 32 -24.26 0.19 -40.67
C VAL A 32 -22.77 0.52 -40.76
N ASN A 33 -22.38 1.14 -41.86
CA ASN A 33 -21.18 1.96 -41.99
C ASN A 33 -21.44 3.32 -41.33
N GLY A 34 -20.45 3.90 -40.62
CA GLY A 34 -20.51 5.30 -40.19
C GLY A 34 -19.37 5.72 -39.26
N ARG A 35 -18.36 6.36 -39.85
CA ARG A 35 -17.14 6.93 -39.22
C ARG A 35 -17.43 8.16 -38.31
N PRO A 36 -16.42 8.65 -37.56
CA PRO A 36 -16.59 9.46 -36.34
C PRO A 36 -16.76 10.96 -36.60
N GLY A 37 -17.63 11.60 -35.81
CA GLY A 37 -17.81 13.04 -35.78
C GLY A 37 -17.12 13.68 -34.58
N LEU A 38 -16.00 14.37 -34.86
CA LEU A 38 -15.34 15.33 -33.99
C LEU A 38 -16.31 16.48 -33.70
N LEU A 39 -16.57 16.84 -32.44
CA LEU A 39 -17.15 18.13 -32.09
C LEU A 39 -16.32 18.82 -31.01
N GLN A 40 -15.55 19.82 -31.46
CA GLN A 40 -15.01 20.87 -30.61
C GLN A 40 -16.17 21.74 -30.13
N THR A 41 -16.23 22.03 -28.83
CA THR A 41 -16.97 23.18 -28.32
C THR A 41 -16.06 24.01 -27.43
N THR A 42 -15.86 25.26 -27.86
CA THR A 42 -15.18 26.34 -27.16
C THR A 42 -16.23 27.13 -26.38
N GLY A 43 -15.95 27.45 -25.11
CA GLY A 43 -16.79 28.33 -24.30
C GLY A 43 -16.34 28.38 -22.82
N PRO A 44 -16.05 29.57 -22.25
CA PRO A 44 -15.44 29.69 -20.92
C PRO A 44 -16.48 29.90 -19.81
N MET A 45 -16.30 29.26 -18.65
CA MET A 45 -16.93 29.68 -17.37
C MET A 45 -15.98 29.33 -16.22
N LYS A 46 -15.33 30.34 -15.63
CA LYS A 46 -15.73 31.13 -14.45
C LYS A 46 -15.45 30.41 -13.12
N LEU A 47 -14.32 30.81 -12.58
CA LEU A 47 -13.77 30.60 -11.23
C LEU A 47 -14.65 31.28 -10.18
N LEU A 48 -15.05 30.59 -9.11
CA LEU A 48 -15.54 31.16 -7.83
C LEU A 48 -15.28 30.14 -6.69
N PRO A 49 -15.18 30.55 -5.41
CA PRO A 49 -14.01 30.29 -4.58
C PRO A 49 -14.19 29.23 -3.47
N ALA A 50 -13.05 28.92 -2.84
CA ALA A 50 -12.84 28.00 -1.73
C ALA A 50 -13.80 28.17 -0.53
N GLY A 51 -14.28 27.05 -0.02
CA GLY A 51 -14.93 26.93 1.29
C GLY A 51 -14.14 25.98 2.18
N PHE A 52 -13.21 26.52 2.96
CA PHE A 52 -12.52 25.84 4.06
C PHE A 52 -13.50 25.68 5.23
N LEU A 53 -13.77 24.44 5.67
CA LEU A 53 -14.38 24.18 6.97
C LEU A 53 -13.25 23.89 7.97
N CYS A 54 -12.84 24.95 8.68
CA CYS A 54 -11.97 24.88 9.84
C CYS A 54 -12.86 24.73 11.08
N MET A 55 -12.78 23.59 11.76
CA MET A 55 -13.36 23.43 13.10
C MET A 55 -12.31 23.86 14.12
N THR A 56 -12.54 25.02 14.72
CA THR A 56 -11.80 25.56 15.86
C THR A 56 -12.36 24.97 17.14
N ASP A 57 -11.55 24.25 17.90
CA ASP A 57 -11.73 24.14 19.36
C ASP A 57 -10.35 24.13 20.02
N VAL A 58 -9.94 25.32 20.45
CA VAL A 58 -8.75 25.60 21.24
C VAL A 58 -9.18 25.73 22.69
N ALA A 59 -8.84 24.74 23.51
CA ALA A 59 -8.81 24.90 24.96
C ALA A 59 -7.52 25.65 25.35
N LYS A 60 -7.67 26.89 25.81
CA LYS A 60 -6.60 27.73 26.35
C LYS A 60 -6.08 27.18 27.68
N SER A 61 -4.77 26.99 27.79
CA SER A 61 -4.05 26.97 29.07
C SER A 61 -3.03 28.12 29.12
N GLN A 62 -2.95 28.78 30.27
CA GLN A 62 -2.33 30.08 30.53
C GLN A 62 -0.80 30.12 30.34
N PRO A 63 -0.22 31.29 30.02
CA PRO A 63 1.23 31.46 29.91
C PRO A 63 1.88 31.59 31.30
N LEU A 64 2.95 30.84 31.53
CA LEU A 64 3.83 31.03 32.69
C LEU A 64 4.84 32.15 32.41
N THR A 65 4.95 33.02 33.40
CA THR A 65 5.69 34.28 33.46
C THR A 65 7.19 34.12 33.17
N VAL A 66 7.69 34.92 32.23
CA VAL A 66 9.14 35.13 32.00
C VAL A 66 9.67 36.03 33.12
N VAL A 67 10.54 35.47 33.97
CA VAL A 67 11.36 36.26 34.90
C VAL A 67 12.68 36.56 34.19
N SER A 68 12.86 37.84 33.83
CA SER A 68 14.16 38.35 33.39
C SER A 68 15.09 38.50 34.60
N SER A 69 16.25 37.87 34.58
CA SER A 69 17.37 38.25 35.44
C SER A 69 18.53 38.75 34.58
N THR A 70 18.74 40.05 34.63
CA THR A 70 19.96 40.74 34.18
C THR A 70 21.12 40.38 35.13
N ALA A 71 22.30 40.08 34.57
CA ALA A 71 23.56 40.13 35.30
C ALA A 71 24.73 40.54 34.38
N LYS A 72 25.64 41.31 34.98
CA LYS A 72 26.68 42.21 34.44
C LYS A 72 27.98 41.51 33.97
N PRO A 73 28.93 42.24 33.32
CA PRO A 73 30.06 41.66 32.58
C PRO A 73 31.34 41.42 33.39
N SER A 74 32.20 40.59 32.79
CA SER A 74 33.66 40.39 32.97
C SER A 74 34.19 39.88 34.30
N GLN A 75 34.76 38.66 34.28
CA GLN A 75 36.05 38.35 34.91
C GLN A 75 36.86 37.36 34.04
N ASN A 76 38.08 37.77 33.68
CA ASN A 76 39.12 36.91 33.13
C ASN A 76 39.59 35.92 34.21
N ILE A 77 39.60 34.63 33.93
CA ILE A 77 40.36 33.64 34.70
C ILE A 77 41.08 32.70 33.72
N THR A 78 42.40 32.90 33.70
CA THR A 78 43.51 31.95 33.56
C THR A 78 43.24 30.57 32.95
N VAL A 79 44.00 30.31 31.89
CA VAL A 79 44.26 28.99 31.30
C VAL A 79 44.86 28.07 32.37
N ASP A 80 44.10 27.09 32.83
CA ASP A 80 44.62 25.95 33.57
C ASP A 80 44.70 24.73 32.64
N HIS A 81 45.90 24.20 32.49
CA HIS A 81 46.14 22.93 31.83
C HIS A 81 45.62 21.79 32.71
N HIS A 82 44.51 21.18 32.30
CA HIS A 82 44.04 19.91 32.82
C HIS A 82 44.03 18.83 31.72
N PRO A 83 44.14 17.55 32.11
CA PRO A 83 44.87 16.52 31.39
C PRO A 83 44.04 15.95 30.24
N LYS A 84 44.70 15.21 29.34
CA LYS A 84 44.10 14.43 28.24
C LYS A 84 42.79 13.77 28.68
N ASP A 85 41.72 14.16 28.01
CA ASP A 85 40.35 13.70 28.22
C ASP A 85 40.29 12.17 28.08
N ASP A 86 39.69 11.51 29.07
CA ASP A 86 39.34 10.09 29.01
C ASP A 86 38.36 9.87 27.85
N ASP A 87 38.55 8.82 27.06
CA ASP A 87 37.66 8.42 25.93
C ASP A 87 36.21 8.24 26.42
N LYS A 88 35.41 9.32 26.44
CA LYS A 88 33.98 9.26 26.74
C LYS A 88 33.29 8.46 25.63
N LYS A 89 32.30 7.65 26.02
CA LYS A 89 31.55 6.80 25.10
C LYS A 89 30.06 6.95 25.32
N ILE A 90 29.29 7.03 24.24
CA ILE A 90 27.82 6.98 24.28
C ILE A 90 27.38 5.55 24.03
N LYS A 91 26.60 5.01 24.96
CA LYS A 91 25.95 3.71 24.79
C LYS A 91 24.62 3.89 24.08
N GLY A 92 24.38 3.02 23.12
CA GLY A 92 23.12 2.94 22.40
C GLY A 92 22.56 1.54 22.38
N THR A 93 21.24 1.45 22.30
CA THR A 93 20.49 0.21 22.09
C THR A 93 19.72 0.31 20.78
N VAL A 94 20.03 -0.59 19.85
CA VAL A 94 19.36 -0.72 18.55
C VAL A 94 18.37 -1.88 18.60
N VAL A 95 17.11 -1.62 18.28
CA VAL A 95 16.07 -2.64 18.21
C VAL A 95 15.75 -2.93 16.74
N LEU A 96 15.81 -4.20 16.34
CA LEU A 96 15.52 -4.63 14.97
C LEU A 96 14.94 -6.04 14.89
N MET A 97 14.37 -6.39 13.74
CA MET A 97 13.91 -7.75 13.41
C MET A 97 14.67 -8.26 12.18
N LYS A 98 15.34 -9.42 12.30
CA LYS A 98 16.04 -10.06 11.17
C LYS A 98 15.03 -10.69 10.18
N LYS A 99 15.39 -10.81 8.90
CA LYS A 99 14.51 -11.37 7.87
C LYS A 99 14.10 -12.83 8.10
N ASN A 100 15.02 -13.69 8.57
CA ASN A 100 14.79 -15.13 8.77
C ASN A 100 13.62 -15.47 9.70
N VAL A 101 13.19 -14.48 10.45
CA VAL A 101 12.14 -14.52 11.46
C VAL A 101 10.76 -14.14 10.88
N LEU A 102 10.75 -13.47 9.73
CA LEU A 102 9.57 -13.01 9.01
C LEU A 102 9.21 -13.92 7.81
N GLU A 103 10.14 -14.79 7.40
CA GLU A 103 9.96 -15.83 6.38
C GLU A 103 10.26 -17.21 7.00
N LEU A 104 9.24 -17.89 7.51
CA LEU A 104 9.33 -19.15 8.29
C LEU A 104 9.95 -20.36 7.58
N ASN A 105 10.42 -20.25 6.33
CA ASN A 105 10.93 -21.39 5.57
C ASN A 105 12.43 -21.42 5.33
N ASP A 106 13.21 -20.44 5.81
CA ASP A 106 14.65 -20.45 5.56
C ASP A 106 15.49 -21.00 6.70
N LEU A 107 15.12 -22.19 7.21
CA LEU A 107 16.02 -22.97 8.05
C LEU A 107 17.35 -23.24 7.32
N LYS A 108 17.34 -23.45 5.99
CA LYS A 108 18.56 -23.69 5.20
C LYS A 108 19.34 -22.42 4.88
N ALA A 109 18.71 -21.30 4.50
CA ALA A 109 19.45 -20.05 4.36
C ALA A 109 19.90 -19.52 5.72
N SER A 110 19.17 -19.72 6.82
CA SER A 110 19.64 -19.34 8.16
C SER A 110 21.00 -19.99 8.50
N PHE A 111 21.26 -21.23 8.07
CA PHE A 111 22.58 -21.86 8.19
C PHE A 111 23.64 -21.24 7.25
N LEU A 112 23.28 -20.85 6.02
CA LEU A 112 24.17 -20.16 5.08
C LEU A 112 24.46 -18.71 5.49
N ASP A 113 23.45 -18.00 6.00
CA ASP A 113 23.47 -16.64 6.55
C ASP A 113 24.48 -16.62 7.72
N ARG A 114 24.45 -17.63 8.60
CA ARG A 114 25.43 -17.85 9.67
C ARG A 114 26.87 -18.04 9.18
N PHE A 115 27.05 -18.75 8.06
CA PHE A 115 28.37 -18.97 7.46
C PHE A 115 28.90 -17.71 6.76
N HIS A 116 28.02 -16.85 6.26
CA HIS A 116 28.35 -15.55 5.71
C HIS A 116 28.54 -14.46 6.78
N GLU A 117 27.84 -14.52 7.92
CA GLU A 117 27.99 -13.65 9.09
C GLU A 117 29.42 -13.75 9.67
N LEU A 118 30.02 -14.95 9.68
CA LEU A 118 31.42 -15.19 10.10
C LEU A 118 32.47 -14.49 9.21
N ARG A 119 32.09 -13.96 8.04
CA ARG A 119 33.01 -13.34 7.07
C ARG A 119 33.20 -11.83 7.26
N GLY A 120 32.77 -11.27 8.39
CA GLY A 120 33.16 -9.92 8.84
C GLY A 120 32.33 -8.75 8.30
N LYS A 121 31.15 -9.01 7.72
CA LYS A 121 30.23 -7.95 7.25
C LYS A 121 29.37 -7.46 8.40
N LYS A 122 29.49 -6.17 8.76
CA LYS A 122 28.84 -5.57 9.93
C LYS A 122 27.78 -4.54 9.53
N VAL A 123 26.90 -4.22 10.47
CA VAL A 123 26.01 -3.06 10.38
C VAL A 123 26.71 -1.92 11.10
N SER A 124 26.90 -0.79 10.42
CA SER A 124 27.55 0.40 10.98
C SER A 124 26.57 1.56 11.10
N LEU A 125 26.67 2.32 12.18
CA LEU A 125 25.93 3.55 12.43
C LEU A 125 26.91 4.71 12.62
N GLN A 126 26.55 5.89 12.14
CA GLN A 126 27.29 7.14 12.36
C GLN A 126 26.33 8.21 12.85
N LEU A 127 26.63 8.83 13.99
CA LEU A 127 25.82 9.90 14.54
C LEU A 127 26.04 11.20 13.75
N ILE A 128 24.98 11.97 13.57
CA ILE A 128 24.99 13.29 12.93
C ILE A 128 24.63 14.34 13.99
N SER A 129 25.47 15.35 14.11
CA SER A 129 25.23 16.50 14.99
C SER A 129 23.98 17.29 14.59
N SER A 130 23.19 17.71 15.59
CA SER A 130 22.13 18.71 15.43
C SER A 130 22.55 20.13 15.73
N VAL A 131 23.76 20.33 16.28
CA VAL A 131 24.23 21.62 16.81
C VAL A 131 25.49 22.13 16.12
N ASN A 132 26.43 21.23 15.79
CA ASN A 132 27.73 21.58 15.25
C ASN A 132 27.77 21.32 13.75
N CYS A 133 28.05 22.37 13.00
CA CYS A 133 28.25 22.31 11.56
C CYS A 133 29.67 21.87 11.21
N ASP A 134 29.79 21.16 10.10
CA ASP A 134 31.01 20.92 9.35
C ASP A 134 31.20 22.07 8.34
N PRO A 135 32.21 22.95 8.54
CA PRO A 135 32.48 24.06 7.64
C PRO A 135 32.88 23.62 6.22
N GLU A 136 33.46 22.42 6.07
CA GLU A 136 33.96 21.92 4.79
C GLU A 136 32.83 21.33 3.94
N ASN A 137 31.73 20.88 4.56
CA ASN A 137 30.62 20.18 3.90
C ASN A 137 29.34 21.04 3.72
N GLY A 138 29.49 22.36 3.71
CA GLY A 138 28.38 23.29 3.45
C GLY A 138 27.39 23.40 4.60
N LEU A 139 27.91 23.52 5.83
CA LEU A 139 27.15 23.67 7.09
C LEU A 139 26.30 22.45 7.49
N GLN A 140 26.56 21.28 6.91
CA GLN A 140 25.96 20.01 7.37
C GLN A 140 26.38 19.68 8.79
N GLY A 141 25.56 18.94 9.52
CA GLY A 141 25.94 18.41 10.83
C GLY A 141 27.18 17.53 10.73
N LYS A 142 28.14 17.74 11.64
CA LYS A 142 29.33 16.90 11.74
C LYS A 142 28.92 15.43 11.89
N VAL A 143 29.55 14.58 11.10
CA VAL A 143 29.30 13.14 11.08
C VAL A 143 30.36 12.45 11.91
N GLY A 144 29.93 11.65 12.89
CA GLY A 144 30.81 10.91 13.77
C GLY A 144 31.49 9.71 13.11
N LYS A 145 32.41 9.11 13.86
CA LYS A 145 33.06 7.84 13.49
C LYS A 145 32.02 6.71 13.40
N ALA A 146 32.28 5.76 12.53
CA ALA A 146 31.45 4.57 12.40
C ALA A 146 31.56 3.69 13.65
N ALA A 147 30.44 3.47 14.32
CA ALA A 147 30.28 2.45 15.33
C ALA A 147 29.58 1.24 14.73
N TYR A 148 29.85 0.04 15.25
CA TYR A 148 29.30 -1.20 14.75
C TYR A 148 28.42 -1.86 15.80
N LEU A 149 27.34 -2.53 15.37
CA LEU A 149 26.53 -3.33 16.28
C LEU A 149 27.41 -4.39 16.97
N GLU A 150 27.37 -4.39 18.30
CA GLU A 150 28.04 -5.37 19.13
C GLU A 150 27.30 -6.71 19.07
N ASP A 151 28.05 -7.80 19.19
CA ASP A 151 27.52 -9.16 19.22
C ASP A 151 26.57 -9.57 18.08
N TRP A 152 26.64 -8.89 16.92
CA TRP A 152 25.79 -9.21 15.75
C TRP A 152 25.84 -10.69 15.35
N ILE A 153 27.03 -11.30 15.47
CA ILE A 153 27.33 -12.70 15.09
C ILE A 153 27.12 -13.66 16.27
N THR A 154 27.40 -13.22 17.50
CA THR A 154 27.45 -14.05 18.72
C THR A 154 26.10 -14.15 19.43
N LYS A 155 25.22 -13.15 19.27
CA LYS A 155 23.89 -13.15 19.87
C LYS A 155 22.98 -14.15 19.15
N ILE A 156 22.66 -15.24 19.83
CA ILE A 156 21.66 -16.21 19.37
C ILE A 156 20.29 -15.53 19.46
N THR A 157 19.84 -14.98 18.33
CA THR A 157 18.48 -14.46 18.19
C THR A 157 17.51 -15.63 18.05
N PRO A 158 16.40 -15.68 18.81
CA PRO A 158 15.37 -16.68 18.62
C PRO A 158 14.85 -16.70 17.18
N LEU A 159 14.41 -17.86 16.68
CA LEU A 159 13.80 -18.01 15.35
C LEU A 159 12.36 -17.45 15.27
N THR A 160 11.89 -16.76 16.31
CA THR A 160 10.56 -16.16 16.42
C THR A 160 10.57 -14.68 16.01
N ALA A 161 9.40 -14.14 15.63
CA ALA A 161 9.09 -12.74 15.27
C ALA A 161 9.34 -11.70 16.37
N GLU A 162 10.39 -11.89 17.15
CA GLU A 162 10.72 -11.09 18.32
C GLU A 162 11.71 -9.97 17.98
N GLU A 163 11.48 -8.84 18.63
CA GLU A 163 12.35 -7.68 18.56
C GLU A 163 13.69 -8.01 19.23
N ASN A 164 14.78 -7.84 18.49
CA ASN A 164 16.12 -8.09 19.00
C ASN A 164 16.81 -6.76 19.30
N ALA A 165 17.23 -6.60 20.56
CA ALA A 165 18.05 -5.47 21.00
C ALA A 165 19.54 -5.80 20.78
N PHE A 166 20.30 -4.87 20.23
CA PHE A 166 21.75 -4.94 20.08
C PHE A 166 22.36 -3.70 20.72
N ASP A 167 23.45 -3.91 21.44
CA ASP A 167 24.21 -2.81 22.01
C ASP A 167 25.13 -2.23 20.93
N ILE A 168 25.38 -0.93 21.02
CA ILE A 168 26.33 -0.21 20.19
C ILE A 168 26.99 0.88 21.02
N THR A 169 28.30 0.98 20.93
CA THR A 169 29.05 2.01 21.63
C THR A 169 29.68 2.98 20.63
N PHE A 170 29.37 4.26 20.77
CA PHE A 170 29.95 5.33 19.98
C PHE A 170 31.07 6.01 20.76
N ASP A 171 32.22 6.21 20.13
CA ASP A 171 33.25 7.08 20.67
C ASP A 171 32.72 8.51 20.64
N TRP A 172 32.58 9.12 21.81
CA TRP A 172 32.06 10.47 21.91
C TRP A 172 33.15 11.46 21.51
N ASP A 173 32.79 12.32 20.57
CA ASP A 173 33.60 13.45 20.16
C ASP A 173 32.83 14.72 20.54
N GLU A 174 33.45 15.62 21.31
CA GLU A 174 32.83 16.89 21.69
C GLU A 174 32.40 17.70 20.45
N GLU A 175 33.07 17.49 19.32
CA GLU A 175 32.70 18.09 18.05
C GLU A 175 31.37 17.59 17.49
N ILE A 176 30.90 16.40 17.86
CA ILE A 176 29.57 15.92 17.45
C ILE A 176 28.50 16.65 18.26
N GLY A 177 28.72 17.00 19.53
CA GLY A 177 27.68 17.59 20.37
C GLY A 177 26.38 16.76 20.32
N VAL A 178 25.21 17.38 20.48
CA VAL A 178 23.93 16.64 20.57
C VAL A 178 23.57 15.94 19.24
N PRO A 179 23.47 14.59 19.18
CA PRO A 179 23.06 13.87 17.97
C PRO A 179 21.58 14.11 17.65
N GLY A 180 21.28 14.49 16.41
CA GLY A 180 19.89 14.66 15.93
C GLY A 180 19.49 13.74 14.78
N ALA A 181 20.45 13.07 14.15
CA ALA A 181 20.21 12.05 13.15
C ALA A 181 21.32 10.98 13.22
N PHE A 182 21.14 9.88 12.50
CA PHE A 182 22.22 8.94 12.25
C PHE A 182 22.12 8.36 10.84
N ILE A 183 23.28 8.03 10.27
CA ILE A 183 23.41 7.22 9.06
C ILE A 183 23.54 5.76 9.47
N ILE A 184 22.86 4.87 8.76
CA ILE A 184 23.04 3.42 8.89
C ILE A 184 23.43 2.79 7.56
N ARG A 185 24.46 1.94 7.62
CA ARG A 185 24.95 1.18 6.48
C ARG A 185 24.93 -0.31 6.80
N ASN A 186 24.13 -1.05 6.03
CA ASN A 186 24.03 -2.49 6.15
C ASN A 186 24.99 -3.15 5.15
N GLU A 187 26.17 -3.60 5.59
CA GLU A 187 27.07 -4.36 4.73
C GLU A 187 26.74 -5.86 4.66
N HIS A 188 25.76 -6.29 5.47
CA HIS A 188 25.24 -7.64 5.43
C HIS A 188 24.51 -7.90 4.11
N HIS A 189 24.36 -9.18 3.76
CA HIS A 189 23.74 -9.58 2.50
C HIS A 189 22.21 -9.65 2.58
N SER A 190 21.68 -9.80 3.79
CA SER A 190 20.25 -9.87 4.11
C SER A 190 19.78 -8.54 4.70
N GLU A 191 18.56 -8.13 4.35
CA GLU A 191 17.88 -6.98 4.95
C GLU A 191 17.38 -7.28 6.37
N PHE A 192 17.09 -6.23 7.13
CA PHE A 192 16.42 -6.32 8.43
C PHE A 192 15.45 -5.14 8.59
N TYR A 193 14.50 -5.28 9.50
CA TYR A 193 13.58 -4.21 9.85
C TYR A 193 14.08 -3.47 11.10
N LEU A 194 14.52 -2.22 10.92
CA LEU A 194 14.99 -1.36 12.01
C LEU A 194 13.81 -0.71 12.71
N LYS A 195 13.66 -0.96 14.01
CA LYS A 195 12.58 -0.40 14.83
C LYS A 195 12.99 0.92 15.45
N SER A 196 14.12 0.94 16.15
CA SER A 196 14.59 2.14 16.84
C SER A 196 16.08 2.10 17.18
N LEU A 197 16.64 3.28 17.44
CA LEU A 197 17.88 3.48 18.19
C LEU A 197 17.55 4.33 19.43
N THR A 198 18.12 3.97 20.56
CA THR A 198 18.08 4.79 21.78
C THR A 198 19.50 5.04 22.24
N LEU A 199 19.88 6.29 22.45
CA LEU A 199 21.14 6.70 23.05
C LEU A 199 20.88 7.10 24.50
N GLU A 200 21.67 6.58 25.42
CA GLU A 200 21.62 6.93 26.84
C GLU A 200 22.81 7.83 27.21
N ASP A 201 22.62 8.66 28.24
CA ASP A 201 23.65 9.53 28.81
C ASP A 201 24.36 10.47 27.81
N VAL A 202 23.63 10.97 26.81
CA VAL A 202 24.12 11.98 25.85
C VAL A 202 24.42 13.29 26.59
N PRO A 203 25.65 13.82 26.53
CA PRO A 203 26.00 15.06 27.23
C PRO A 203 25.10 16.23 26.81
N GLY A 204 24.52 16.91 27.80
CA GLY A 204 23.65 18.09 27.62
C GLY A 204 22.19 17.79 27.28
N GLU A 205 21.82 16.54 26.99
CA GLU A 205 20.46 16.17 26.57
C GLU A 205 19.89 14.96 27.38
N GLY A 206 20.74 14.04 27.82
CA GLY A 206 20.34 12.81 28.48
C GLY A 206 19.98 11.73 27.47
N ARG A 207 18.69 11.37 27.37
CA ARG A 207 18.24 10.27 26.51
C ARG A 207 17.76 10.78 25.15
N VAL A 208 18.30 10.23 24.05
CA VAL A 208 17.88 10.57 22.68
C VAL A 208 17.29 9.34 22.00
N HIS A 209 16.09 9.45 21.46
CA HIS A 209 15.37 8.33 20.87
C HIS A 209 15.04 8.55 19.39
N PHE A 210 15.22 7.52 18.59
CA PHE A 210 15.00 7.50 17.15
C PHE A 210 13.97 6.43 16.81
N VAL A 211 12.80 6.84 16.34
CA VAL A 211 11.74 5.94 15.87
C VAL A 211 11.93 5.71 14.37
N CYS A 212 12.33 4.50 13.98
CA CYS A 212 12.78 4.21 12.62
C CYS A 212 11.71 3.47 11.79
N ASN A 213 11.22 2.33 12.29
CA ASN A 213 10.19 1.50 11.66
C ASN A 213 10.34 1.31 10.14
N SER A 214 11.54 0.93 9.68
CA SER A 214 11.83 0.84 8.24
C SER A 214 12.77 -0.32 7.91
N TRP A 215 12.59 -0.88 6.71
CA TRP A 215 13.48 -1.92 6.18
C TRP A 215 14.81 -1.33 5.73
N VAL A 216 15.92 -1.95 6.15
CA VAL A 216 17.29 -1.57 5.78
C VAL A 216 17.92 -2.69 4.94
N TYR A 217 17.96 -2.47 3.64
CA TYR A 217 18.58 -3.37 2.66
C TYR A 217 20.11 -3.24 2.63
N PRO A 218 20.82 -4.21 2.04
CA PRO A 218 22.26 -4.11 1.83
C PRO A 218 22.65 -2.81 1.14
N ALA A 219 23.69 -2.13 1.63
CA ALA A 219 24.10 -0.79 1.21
C ALA A 219 24.33 -0.66 -0.30
N LYS A 220 24.79 -1.73 -0.96
CA LYS A 220 24.94 -1.83 -2.42
C LYS A 220 23.64 -1.62 -3.23
N LYS A 221 22.48 -1.62 -2.58
CA LYS A 221 21.16 -1.38 -3.18
C LYS A 221 20.77 0.10 -3.16
N TYR A 222 21.43 0.91 -2.37
CA TYR A 222 21.12 2.32 -2.21
C TYR A 222 22.15 3.20 -2.93
N LYS A 223 21.67 4.29 -3.54
CA LYS A 223 22.53 5.35 -4.10
C LYS A 223 23.16 6.21 -2.99
N LYS A 224 22.39 6.44 -1.92
CA LYS A 224 22.81 7.15 -0.70
C LYS A 224 22.51 6.30 0.53
N ASP A 225 23.33 6.42 1.56
CA ASP A 225 23.09 5.71 2.82
C ASP A 225 21.79 6.19 3.50
N ARG A 226 21.22 5.31 4.33
CA ARG A 226 19.94 5.58 4.99
C ARG A 226 20.16 6.51 6.18
N VAL A 227 19.35 7.56 6.27
CA VAL A 227 19.35 8.51 7.39
C VAL A 227 18.08 8.36 8.20
N PHE A 228 18.20 8.44 9.53
CA PHE A 228 17.09 8.46 10.47
C PHE A 228 17.25 9.63 11.44
N PHE A 229 16.16 10.32 11.74
CA PHE A 229 16.14 11.50 12.61
C PHE A 229 15.63 11.16 14.00
N ALA A 230 16.08 11.92 15.00
CA ALA A 230 15.57 11.83 16.37
C ALA A 230 14.08 12.22 16.39
N ASN A 231 13.36 11.75 17.41
CA ASN A 231 11.90 11.96 17.55
C ASN A 231 11.49 13.41 17.94
N LYS A 232 12.35 14.40 17.68
CA LYS A 232 12.03 15.82 17.84
C LYS A 232 11.33 16.33 16.59
N THR A 233 10.23 17.08 16.75
CA THR A 233 9.42 17.58 15.64
C THR A 233 9.78 19.02 15.29
N TYR A 234 10.02 19.28 14.00
CA TYR A 234 10.36 20.61 13.50
C TYR A 234 9.57 20.95 12.23
N LEU A 235 9.06 22.18 12.16
CA LEU A 235 8.72 22.78 10.87
C LEU A 235 9.98 22.99 10.03
N SER A 236 9.83 23.19 8.73
CA SER A 236 10.99 23.42 7.86
C SER A 236 11.80 24.65 8.30
N SER A 237 11.13 25.72 8.78
CA SER A 237 11.78 26.93 9.31
C SER A 237 12.57 26.69 10.60
N ASP A 238 12.13 25.72 11.40
CA ASP A 238 12.65 25.49 12.76
C ASP A 238 13.64 24.32 12.78
N THR A 239 13.90 23.71 11.62
CA THR A 239 14.84 22.59 11.51
C THR A 239 16.24 23.12 11.83
N PRO A 240 16.97 22.49 12.79
CA PRO A 240 18.34 22.90 13.10
C PRO A 240 19.18 22.95 11.81
N VAL A 241 19.91 24.06 11.61
CA VAL A 241 20.72 24.31 10.41
C VAL A 241 21.58 23.09 10.02
N PRO A 242 22.27 22.40 10.96
CA PRO A 242 23.03 21.19 10.66
C PRO A 242 22.24 20.06 9.97
N LEU A 243 20.94 19.95 10.22
CA LEU A 243 20.08 18.87 9.73
C LEU A 243 19.30 19.23 8.46
N GLN A 244 19.27 20.50 8.05
CA GLN A 244 18.44 20.95 6.93
C GLN A 244 18.80 20.26 5.62
N LYS A 245 20.10 20.11 5.31
CA LYS A 245 20.54 19.46 4.07
C LYS A 245 20.25 17.95 4.08
N PHE A 246 20.44 17.26 5.21
CA PHE A 246 20.03 15.86 5.34
C PHE A 246 18.52 15.67 5.16
N ARG A 247 17.71 16.61 5.67
CA ARG A 247 16.26 16.61 5.50
C ARG A 247 15.87 16.77 4.02
N GLU A 248 16.46 17.72 3.31
CA GLU A 248 16.17 17.95 1.89
C GLU A 248 16.62 16.77 1.04
N GLU A 249 17.83 16.25 1.27
CA GLU A 249 18.34 15.10 0.52
C GLU A 249 17.50 13.82 0.73
N GLU A 250 16.96 13.59 1.93
CA GLU A 250 16.04 12.47 2.14
C GLU A 250 14.71 12.69 1.40
N LEU A 251 14.21 13.93 1.33
CA LEU A 251 13.01 14.25 0.52
C LEU A 251 13.26 14.07 -0.98
N GLU A 252 14.44 14.41 -1.48
CA GLU A 252 14.86 14.15 -2.86
C GLU A 252 14.92 12.65 -3.14
N ASN A 253 15.57 11.87 -2.26
CA ASN A 253 15.64 10.41 -2.39
C ASN A 253 14.25 9.76 -2.41
N LEU A 254 13.30 10.28 -1.62
CA LEU A 254 11.92 9.79 -1.58
C LEU A 254 11.12 10.18 -2.82
N ARG A 255 11.44 11.29 -3.51
CA ARG A 255 10.81 11.64 -4.80
C ARG A 255 11.38 10.82 -5.96
N GLY A 256 12.62 10.36 -5.83
CA GLY A 256 13.36 9.68 -6.89
C GLY A 256 14.02 10.67 -7.85
N ASP A 257 14.94 10.16 -8.67
CA ASP A 257 15.64 10.93 -9.71
C ASP A 257 15.21 10.55 -11.14
N ASP A 258 15.80 11.21 -12.13
CA ASP A 258 15.55 10.98 -13.56
C ASP A 258 15.79 9.53 -14.00
N ASP A 259 16.67 8.79 -13.31
CA ASP A 259 16.92 7.38 -13.60
C ASP A 259 15.79 6.52 -13.03
N ASP A 260 15.34 6.84 -11.82
CA ASP A 260 14.19 6.20 -11.18
C ASP A 260 12.91 6.41 -12.00
N GLU A 261 12.77 7.54 -12.70
CA GLU A 261 11.66 7.81 -13.64
C GLU A 261 11.68 6.92 -14.90
N LYS A 262 12.83 6.39 -15.30
CA LYS A 262 13.00 5.60 -16.54
C LYS A 262 13.06 4.09 -16.30
N ARG A 263 13.35 3.66 -15.08
CA ARG A 263 13.43 2.25 -14.72
C ARG A 263 12.18 1.76 -14.00
N GLU A 264 12.05 0.43 -13.98
CA GLU A 264 11.15 -0.27 -13.09
C GLU A 264 11.65 -0.14 -11.65
N LEU A 265 10.74 0.22 -10.74
CA LEU A 265 11.04 0.34 -9.33
C LEU A 265 11.13 -1.05 -8.70
N GLU A 266 12.16 -1.24 -7.90
CA GLU A 266 12.56 -2.52 -7.32
C GLU A 266 12.08 -2.59 -5.86
N GLU A 267 12.03 -3.80 -5.31
CA GLU A 267 11.45 -4.06 -3.98
C GLU A 267 12.04 -3.18 -2.86
N TRP A 268 13.33 -2.86 -2.90
CA TRP A 268 14.03 -2.08 -1.88
C TRP A 268 13.87 -0.56 -2.03
N ASP A 269 13.28 -0.09 -3.14
CA ASP A 269 13.13 1.34 -3.41
C ASP A 269 12.07 1.98 -2.51
N ARG A 270 12.30 3.25 -2.16
CA ARG A 270 11.39 4.08 -1.34
C ARG A 270 10.90 5.30 -2.13
N VAL A 271 10.74 5.15 -3.44
CA VAL A 271 10.41 6.24 -4.37
C VAL A 271 8.89 6.40 -4.48
N TYR A 272 8.39 7.57 -4.10
CA TYR A 272 6.99 7.96 -4.17
C TYR A 272 6.75 8.82 -5.41
N GLY A 273 6.40 8.16 -6.52
CA GLY A 273 6.02 8.83 -7.77
C GLY A 273 4.53 8.74 -8.07
N TYR A 274 4.05 9.58 -8.99
CA TYR A 274 2.67 9.53 -9.49
C TYR A 274 2.59 8.89 -10.87
N ALA A 275 1.50 8.17 -11.12
CA ALA A 275 1.15 7.72 -12.46
C ALA A 275 -0.37 7.61 -12.63
N TYR A 276 -0.80 7.48 -13.89
CA TYR A 276 -2.19 7.25 -14.27
C TYR A 276 -2.57 5.78 -14.09
N TYR A 277 -3.86 5.48 -14.16
CA TYR A 277 -4.32 4.09 -14.29
C TYR A 277 -4.23 3.67 -15.75
N ASN A 278 -2.99 3.43 -16.19
CA ASN A 278 -2.63 2.94 -17.52
C ASN A 278 -2.17 1.48 -17.50
N ASP A 279 -2.37 0.78 -16.38
CA ASP A 279 -1.85 -0.56 -16.11
C ASP A 279 -2.95 -1.62 -15.93
N LEU A 280 -4.21 -1.26 -16.21
CA LEU A 280 -5.37 -2.15 -16.08
C LEU A 280 -5.65 -2.97 -17.36
N GLY A 281 -5.31 -2.43 -18.53
CA GLY A 281 -5.54 -3.06 -19.83
C GLY A 281 -4.47 -4.08 -20.22
N LYS A 282 -4.79 -4.97 -21.16
CA LYS A 282 -3.84 -5.93 -21.76
C LYS A 282 -3.85 -5.83 -23.30
N PRO A 283 -3.53 -4.66 -23.89
CA PRO A 283 -3.67 -4.42 -25.33
C PRO A 283 -2.88 -5.42 -26.18
N ASP A 284 -1.74 -5.93 -25.70
CA ASP A 284 -0.95 -6.96 -26.38
C ASP A 284 -1.74 -8.25 -26.65
N LYS A 285 -2.73 -8.58 -25.80
CA LYS A 285 -3.61 -9.75 -26.02
C LYS A 285 -4.68 -9.54 -27.10
N GLY A 286 -5.03 -8.30 -27.42
CA GLY A 286 -6.09 -7.98 -28.37
C GLY A 286 -6.85 -6.69 -28.00
N PRO A 287 -7.55 -6.06 -28.96
CA PRO A 287 -8.31 -4.83 -28.76
C PRO A 287 -9.41 -4.97 -27.68
N GLU A 288 -9.99 -6.15 -27.50
CA GLU A 288 -10.99 -6.46 -26.48
C GLU A 288 -10.45 -6.40 -25.03
N TYR A 289 -9.13 -6.53 -24.88
CA TYR A 289 -8.43 -6.41 -23.61
C TYR A 289 -7.83 -5.02 -23.38
N ALA A 290 -7.86 -4.13 -24.37
CA ALA A 290 -7.46 -2.74 -24.21
C ALA A 290 -8.45 -1.99 -23.31
N ARG A 291 -7.95 -1.06 -22.49
CA ARG A 291 -8.77 -0.23 -21.60
C ARG A 291 -8.35 1.24 -21.75
N PRO A 292 -9.28 2.19 -21.62
CA PRO A 292 -8.91 3.60 -21.59
C PRO A 292 -8.04 3.88 -20.36
N ILE A 293 -7.08 4.80 -20.53
CA ILE A 293 -6.27 5.30 -19.42
C ILE A 293 -7.15 6.21 -18.54
N LEU A 294 -7.19 5.95 -17.24
CA LEU A 294 -7.93 6.79 -16.30
C LEU A 294 -6.99 7.81 -15.64
N GLY A 295 -7.33 9.09 -15.77
CA GLY A 295 -6.57 10.25 -15.33
C GLY A 295 -5.80 10.94 -16.47
N GLY A 296 -5.55 12.25 -16.32
CA GLY A 296 -4.77 13.03 -17.28
C GLY A 296 -5.56 13.54 -18.49
N SER A 297 -6.85 13.22 -18.56
CA SER A 297 -7.79 13.76 -19.53
C SER A 297 -9.04 14.30 -18.83
N SER A 298 -9.74 15.22 -19.49
CA SER A 298 -11.05 15.70 -19.04
C SER A 298 -12.15 14.68 -19.28
N GLU A 299 -11.96 13.75 -20.21
CA GLU A 299 -12.92 12.68 -20.54
C GLU A 299 -12.93 11.58 -19.48
N PHE A 300 -11.76 11.18 -18.99
CA PHE A 300 -11.59 10.18 -17.94
C PHE A 300 -10.82 10.75 -16.75
N PRO A 301 -11.39 11.72 -16.00
CA PRO A 301 -10.74 12.26 -14.82
C PRO A 301 -10.66 11.17 -13.74
N TYR A 302 -9.48 11.00 -13.14
CA TYR A 302 -9.27 10.01 -12.09
C TYR A 302 -8.11 10.42 -11.17
N PRO A 303 -8.14 10.04 -9.88
CA PRO A 303 -6.98 10.17 -8.99
C PRO A 303 -5.73 9.51 -9.57
N ARG A 304 -4.56 10.02 -9.17
CA ARG A 304 -3.29 9.35 -9.48
C ARG A 304 -3.09 8.14 -8.58
N ARG A 305 -2.30 7.19 -9.05
CA ARG A 305 -1.79 6.05 -8.27
C ARG A 305 -0.28 6.17 -8.04
N GLY A 306 0.26 5.32 -7.18
CA GLY A 306 1.70 5.19 -6.98
C GLY A 306 2.40 4.65 -8.23
N ARG A 307 3.47 5.32 -8.68
CA ARG A 307 4.27 4.91 -9.84
C ARG A 307 4.98 3.57 -9.57
N THR A 308 5.04 2.73 -10.60
CA THR A 308 5.67 1.40 -10.58
C THR A 308 6.79 1.29 -11.60
N GLY A 309 6.66 1.97 -12.75
CA GLY A 309 7.71 2.07 -13.75
C GLY A 309 7.94 0.80 -14.57
N ARG A 310 6.98 -0.14 -14.61
CA ARG A 310 7.11 -1.33 -15.47
C ARG A 310 7.16 -0.89 -16.92
N GLN A 311 7.73 -1.76 -17.75
CA GLN A 311 7.87 -1.52 -19.19
C GLN A 311 6.50 -1.28 -19.84
N ALA A 312 6.47 -0.44 -20.87
CA ALA A 312 5.27 -0.23 -21.67
C ALA A 312 4.89 -1.49 -22.48
N THR A 313 3.62 -1.61 -22.86
CA THR A 313 3.16 -2.69 -23.76
C THR A 313 3.68 -2.49 -25.18
N GLU A 314 3.84 -3.58 -25.92
CA GLU A 314 4.36 -3.52 -27.30
C GLU A 314 3.38 -2.83 -28.24
N LYS A 315 2.07 -3.08 -28.08
CA LYS A 315 1.01 -2.53 -28.95
C LYS A 315 0.55 -1.13 -28.55
N ASP A 316 0.72 -0.75 -27.28
CA ASP A 316 0.38 0.60 -26.80
C ASP A 316 1.47 1.15 -25.86
N PRO A 317 2.36 2.03 -26.36
CA PRO A 317 3.42 2.64 -25.55
C PRO A 317 2.93 3.48 -24.38
N LYS A 318 1.64 3.86 -24.34
CA LYS A 318 1.04 4.63 -23.24
C LYS A 318 0.53 3.72 -22.11
N SER A 319 0.34 2.44 -22.39
CA SER A 319 -0.10 1.45 -21.42
C SER A 319 1.10 0.74 -20.80
N GLU A 320 1.07 0.57 -19.48
CA GLU A 320 2.08 -0.17 -18.74
C GLU A 320 1.81 -1.68 -18.84
N SER A 321 2.88 -2.48 -18.86
CA SER A 321 2.78 -3.93 -18.96
C SER A 321 1.92 -4.52 -17.83
N PRO A 322 0.96 -5.39 -18.19
CA PRO A 322 0.00 -5.89 -17.23
C PRO A 322 0.62 -6.97 -16.35
N MET A 323 0.21 -6.98 -15.09
CA MET A 323 0.53 -8.07 -14.18
C MET A 323 -0.59 -9.12 -14.16
N MET A 324 -0.26 -10.37 -13.84
CA MET A 324 -1.30 -11.35 -13.48
C MET A 324 -1.99 -10.90 -12.19
N LEU A 325 -3.30 -11.16 -12.05
CA LEU A 325 -4.07 -10.64 -10.91
C LEU A 325 -3.53 -11.14 -9.56
N ILE A 326 -3.07 -12.40 -9.48
CA ILE A 326 -2.40 -12.94 -8.28
C ILE A 326 -1.07 -12.24 -8.04
N MET A 327 -0.37 -11.87 -9.11
CA MET A 327 0.91 -11.18 -8.99
C MET A 327 0.71 -9.70 -8.66
N SER A 328 -0.50 -9.15 -8.80
CA SER A 328 -0.79 -7.74 -8.49
C SER A 328 -0.59 -7.40 -7.01
N ILE A 329 -0.69 -8.38 -6.10
CA ILE A 329 -0.35 -8.19 -4.69
C ILE A 329 1.16 -7.97 -4.47
N PHE A 330 1.98 -8.35 -5.45
CA PHE A 330 3.43 -8.09 -5.48
C PHE A 330 3.78 -6.86 -6.33
N VAL A 331 2.79 -6.04 -6.68
CA VAL A 331 3.06 -4.76 -7.34
C VAL A 331 3.97 -3.91 -6.46
N TYR A 332 4.90 -3.23 -7.10
CA TYR A 332 5.76 -2.30 -6.40
C TYR A 332 4.91 -1.28 -5.63
N VAL A 333 5.24 -1.14 -4.36
CA VAL A 333 4.91 -0.01 -3.50
C VAL A 333 6.20 0.34 -2.75
N PRO A 334 6.41 1.60 -2.35
CA PRO A 334 7.56 1.97 -1.52
C PRO A 334 7.72 1.01 -0.36
N ARG A 335 8.95 0.54 -0.12
CA ARG A 335 9.20 -0.68 0.67
C ARG A 335 8.49 -0.72 2.02
N ASP A 336 8.41 0.41 2.69
CA ASP A 336 7.82 0.55 4.04
C ASP A 336 6.28 0.61 4.04
N GLU A 337 5.64 0.86 2.88
CA GLU A 337 4.18 0.82 2.69
C GLU A 337 3.66 -0.60 2.46
N ARG A 338 4.54 -1.52 2.06
CA ARG A 338 4.17 -2.91 1.79
C ARG A 338 3.72 -3.57 3.09
N PHE A 339 2.63 -4.34 3.01
CA PHE A 339 2.12 -5.09 4.16
C PHE A 339 3.21 -5.94 4.81
N GLY A 340 3.23 -5.94 6.15
CA GLY A 340 3.96 -6.94 6.91
C GLY A 340 3.46 -8.35 6.62
N HIS A 341 4.30 -9.34 6.89
CA HIS A 341 4.12 -10.72 6.41
C HIS A 341 2.78 -11.37 6.80
N LEU A 342 2.29 -11.15 8.03
CA LEU A 342 0.99 -11.69 8.47
C LEU A 342 -0.17 -11.15 7.63
N LYS A 343 -0.25 -9.82 7.46
CA LYS A 343 -1.28 -9.16 6.63
C LYS A 343 -1.14 -9.56 5.16
N MET A 344 0.10 -9.70 4.68
CA MET A 344 0.38 -10.15 3.31
C MET A 344 -0.09 -11.59 3.09
N SER A 345 0.13 -12.48 4.06
CA SER A 345 -0.28 -13.87 3.94
C SER A 345 -1.80 -14.03 3.91
N ASP A 346 -2.52 -13.29 4.77
CA ASP A 346 -3.97 -13.20 4.71
C ASP A 346 -4.43 -12.69 3.34
N ALA A 347 -3.82 -11.61 2.83
CA ALA A 347 -4.15 -11.04 1.52
C ALA A 347 -3.91 -12.03 0.38
N ILE A 348 -2.79 -12.75 0.38
CA ILE A 348 -2.52 -13.80 -0.61
C ILE A 348 -3.56 -14.93 -0.45
N ALA A 349 -3.85 -15.38 0.76
CA ALA A 349 -4.79 -16.46 0.99
C ALA A 349 -6.20 -16.12 0.45
N TYR A 350 -6.69 -14.90 0.69
CA TYR A 350 -7.94 -14.42 0.11
C TYR A 350 -7.86 -14.26 -1.42
N ALA A 351 -6.75 -13.75 -1.95
CA ALA A 351 -6.56 -13.63 -3.40
C ALA A 351 -6.67 -15.01 -4.08
N VAL A 352 -6.03 -16.04 -3.51
CA VAL A 352 -6.10 -17.41 -4.03
C VAL A 352 -7.51 -17.99 -3.96
N LYS A 353 -8.23 -17.78 -2.85
CA LYS A 353 -9.64 -18.20 -2.71
C LYS A 353 -10.55 -17.52 -3.74
N SER A 354 -10.22 -16.30 -4.15
CA SER A 354 -11.06 -15.47 -5.01
C SER A 354 -10.94 -15.76 -6.52
N LEU A 355 -10.04 -16.65 -6.96
CA LEU A 355 -9.63 -16.68 -8.37
C LEU A 355 -10.03 -17.90 -9.18
N SER A 356 -10.84 -17.62 -10.20
CA SER A 356 -11.07 -18.40 -11.42
C SER A 356 -9.91 -18.36 -12.42
N GLN A 357 -8.92 -17.46 -12.24
CA GLN A 357 -7.83 -17.23 -13.22
C GLN A 357 -6.65 -18.23 -13.14
N LEU A 358 -6.56 -19.01 -12.06
CA LEU A 358 -5.63 -20.16 -11.96
C LEU A 358 -6.11 -21.39 -12.74
N VAL A 359 -7.37 -21.33 -13.17
CA VAL A 359 -8.12 -22.43 -13.75
C VAL A 359 -8.17 -22.19 -15.24
N LYS A 360 -7.75 -23.16 -16.04
CA LYS A 360 -7.97 -23.08 -17.48
C LYS A 360 -9.47 -22.96 -17.75
N PRO A 361 -9.92 -22.21 -18.76
CA PRO A 361 -11.34 -22.11 -19.10
C PRO A 361 -12.03 -23.48 -19.18
N ASP A 362 -11.33 -24.51 -19.68
CA ASP A 362 -11.83 -25.88 -19.79
C ASP A 362 -11.97 -26.59 -18.42
N GLU A 363 -11.05 -26.33 -17.48
CA GLU A 363 -11.11 -26.86 -16.11
C GLU A 363 -12.14 -26.11 -15.27
N LEU A 364 -12.30 -24.80 -15.50
CA LEU A 364 -13.36 -23.98 -14.91
C LEU A 364 -14.71 -24.45 -15.45
N ALA A 365 -14.79 -24.72 -16.76
CA ALA A 365 -15.95 -25.33 -17.38
C ALA A 365 -16.24 -26.72 -16.80
N THR A 366 -15.25 -27.50 -16.36
CA THR A 366 -15.49 -28.79 -15.70
C THR A 366 -15.98 -28.62 -14.25
N LEU A 367 -15.45 -27.63 -13.53
CA LEU A 367 -15.86 -27.25 -12.17
C LEU A 367 -17.29 -26.68 -12.17
N VAL A 368 -17.62 -25.91 -13.21
CA VAL A 368 -18.92 -25.25 -13.44
C VAL A 368 -19.91 -26.19 -14.15
N ALA A 369 -19.47 -27.17 -14.95
CA ALA A 369 -20.34 -28.12 -15.67
C ALA A 369 -21.12 -29.05 -14.75
N THR A 370 -20.79 -29.12 -13.46
CA THR A 370 -21.64 -29.83 -12.49
C THR A 370 -22.86 -29.00 -12.08
N GLN A 371 -22.83 -27.66 -12.16
CA GLN A 371 -23.97 -26.73 -11.99
C GLN A 371 -23.64 -25.36 -12.64
N ASN A 372 -24.02 -25.13 -13.91
CA ASN A 372 -23.77 -23.84 -14.60
C ASN A 372 -24.49 -22.66 -13.92
N GLU A 373 -25.52 -22.94 -13.12
CA GLU A 373 -26.33 -21.97 -12.38
C GLU A 373 -26.72 -22.59 -11.01
N PHE A 374 -26.96 -21.74 -10.01
CA PHE A 374 -27.57 -22.21 -8.76
C PHE A 374 -29.03 -22.58 -9.01
N GLY A 375 -29.39 -23.85 -8.80
CA GLY A 375 -30.77 -24.32 -8.94
C GLY A 375 -31.71 -23.82 -7.84
N SER A 376 -31.15 -23.35 -6.72
CA SER A 376 -31.91 -22.83 -5.58
C SER A 376 -31.06 -21.95 -4.65
N LEU A 377 -31.71 -21.16 -3.79
CA LEU A 377 -31.04 -20.43 -2.70
C LEU A 377 -30.31 -21.38 -1.73
N LYS A 378 -30.75 -22.63 -1.61
CA LYS A 378 -30.05 -23.64 -0.79
C LYS A 378 -28.67 -23.95 -1.36
N ASP A 379 -28.52 -23.93 -2.68
CA ASP A 379 -27.23 -24.19 -3.33
C ASP A 379 -26.22 -23.07 -3.07
N VAL A 380 -26.70 -21.82 -2.96
CA VAL A 380 -25.87 -20.68 -2.50
C VAL A 380 -25.46 -20.86 -1.03
N LEU A 381 -26.38 -21.30 -0.15
CA LEU A 381 -26.07 -21.50 1.27
C LEU A 381 -25.05 -22.62 1.52
N LYS A 382 -24.99 -23.65 0.66
CA LYS A 382 -24.01 -24.74 0.74
C LYS A 382 -22.56 -24.26 0.66
N LEU A 383 -22.29 -23.10 0.04
CA LEU A 383 -20.95 -22.48 -0.02
C LEU A 383 -20.36 -22.20 1.37
N TYR A 384 -21.22 -21.96 2.37
CA TYR A 384 -20.82 -21.63 3.74
C TYR A 384 -20.89 -22.84 4.69
N GLU A 385 -21.69 -23.85 4.36
CA GLU A 385 -21.93 -25.02 5.21
C GLU A 385 -21.01 -26.20 4.87
N GLY A 386 -20.94 -26.56 3.58
CA GLY A 386 -20.28 -27.78 3.09
C GLY A 386 -18.93 -27.57 2.43
N GLY A 387 -18.68 -26.36 1.89
CA GLY A 387 -17.51 -26.04 1.05
C GLY A 387 -17.60 -26.64 -0.35
N ILE A 388 -16.75 -26.19 -1.28
CA ILE A 388 -16.64 -26.76 -2.64
C ILE A 388 -15.39 -27.65 -2.71
N GLU A 389 -15.54 -28.86 -3.26
CA GLU A 389 -14.41 -29.73 -3.58
C GLU A 389 -13.66 -29.20 -4.81
N LEU A 390 -12.34 -29.09 -4.71
CA LEU A 390 -11.52 -28.69 -5.84
C LEU A 390 -11.25 -29.84 -6.81
N PRO A 391 -11.29 -29.58 -8.13
CA PRO A 391 -10.66 -30.46 -9.09
C PRO A 391 -9.15 -30.57 -8.83
N LYS A 392 -8.62 -31.80 -8.92
CA LYS A 392 -7.20 -32.13 -8.68
C LYS A 392 -6.22 -31.29 -9.53
N GLY A 393 -6.62 -30.83 -10.71
CA GLY A 393 -5.81 -29.98 -11.59
C GLY A 393 -5.57 -28.57 -11.03
N LEU A 394 -6.58 -27.99 -10.35
CA LEU A 394 -6.51 -26.65 -9.76
C LEU A 394 -5.61 -26.63 -8.52
N LEU A 395 -5.69 -27.67 -7.69
CA LEU A 395 -4.76 -27.92 -6.58
C LEU A 395 -3.29 -27.94 -7.04
N LYS A 396 -3.02 -28.56 -8.19
CA LYS A 396 -1.67 -28.62 -8.77
C LYS A 396 -1.21 -27.25 -9.29
N SER A 397 -2.06 -26.52 -10.02
CA SER A 397 -1.77 -25.16 -10.51
C SER A 397 -1.48 -24.18 -9.36
N VAL A 398 -2.24 -24.26 -8.27
CA VAL A 398 -1.99 -23.51 -7.04
C VAL A 398 -0.64 -23.88 -6.44
N ARG A 399 -0.31 -25.19 -6.37
CA ARG A 399 0.96 -25.66 -5.83
C ARG A 399 2.19 -25.22 -6.62
N ASP A 400 2.05 -25.12 -7.94
CA ASP A 400 3.16 -24.81 -8.84
C ASP A 400 3.44 -23.30 -8.94
N ASN A 401 2.42 -22.45 -8.72
CA ASN A 401 2.53 -20.99 -8.89
C ASN A 401 2.60 -20.19 -7.58
N ILE A 402 2.36 -20.85 -6.43
CA ILE A 402 2.26 -20.17 -5.14
C ILE A 402 3.32 -20.73 -4.18
N PRO A 403 4.02 -19.87 -3.42
CA PRO A 403 4.95 -20.32 -2.39
C PRO A 403 4.30 -21.31 -1.42
N VAL A 404 5.03 -22.37 -1.08
CA VAL A 404 4.55 -23.50 -0.26
C VAL A 404 4.09 -23.06 1.13
N GLU A 405 4.64 -21.97 1.63
CA GLU A 405 4.34 -21.33 2.91
C GLU A 405 2.91 -20.78 2.90
N THR A 406 2.55 -20.05 1.84
CA THR A 406 1.22 -19.49 1.64
C THR A 406 0.17 -20.60 1.47
N ILE A 407 0.54 -21.68 0.80
CA ILE A 407 -0.30 -22.88 0.65
C ILE A 407 -0.60 -23.46 2.03
N LYS A 408 0.41 -23.68 2.88
CA LYS A 408 0.19 -24.20 4.23
C LYS A 408 -0.79 -23.34 5.03
N GLU A 409 -0.71 -22.01 4.93
CA GLU A 409 -1.67 -21.12 5.59
C GLU A 409 -3.07 -21.19 4.97
N LEU A 410 -3.16 -21.36 3.65
CA LEU A 410 -4.41 -21.49 2.92
C LEU A 410 -5.20 -22.76 3.28
N PHE A 411 -4.50 -23.85 3.61
CA PHE A 411 -5.05 -25.16 3.95
C PHE A 411 -5.05 -25.47 5.46
N ARG A 412 -4.78 -24.49 6.33
CA ARG A 412 -4.60 -24.66 7.79
C ARG A 412 -5.80 -25.25 8.54
N THR A 413 -6.99 -25.21 7.95
CA THR A 413 -8.24 -25.71 8.55
C THR A 413 -8.78 -26.85 7.70
N ASP A 414 -8.61 -28.09 8.17
CA ASP A 414 -9.50 -29.22 7.80
C ASP A 414 -9.07 -30.09 6.61
N GLY A 415 -7.87 -29.91 6.04
CA GLY A 415 -7.21 -30.93 5.23
C GLY A 415 -7.82 -31.30 3.87
N GLU A 416 -9.10 -31.04 3.57
CA GLU A 416 -9.73 -31.49 2.31
C GLU A 416 -10.80 -30.55 1.71
N LYS A 417 -11.16 -29.43 2.34
CA LYS A 417 -12.27 -28.55 1.85
C LYS A 417 -11.82 -27.12 1.53
N PHE A 418 -11.22 -26.94 0.35
CA PHE A 418 -10.56 -25.70 -0.08
C PHE A 418 -11.43 -24.43 -0.16
N LEU A 419 -12.77 -24.52 -0.07
CA LEU A 419 -13.66 -23.37 -0.30
C LEU A 419 -14.86 -23.33 0.64
N LYS A 420 -14.69 -23.64 1.93
CA LYS A 420 -15.72 -23.29 2.93
C LYS A 420 -15.56 -21.80 3.30
N PHE A 421 -16.49 -20.98 2.84
CA PHE A 421 -16.50 -19.56 3.17
C PHE A 421 -17.05 -19.34 4.60
N PRO A 422 -16.58 -18.32 5.32
CA PRO A 422 -17.22 -17.94 6.58
C PRO A 422 -18.66 -17.51 6.32
N VAL A 423 -19.58 -17.88 7.22
CA VAL A 423 -21.00 -17.51 7.12
C VAL A 423 -21.13 -15.98 7.19
N PRO A 424 -21.71 -15.30 6.18
CA PRO A 424 -21.93 -13.86 6.21
C PRO A 424 -22.81 -13.44 7.39
N GLN A 425 -22.50 -12.30 8.00
CA GLN A 425 -23.22 -11.82 9.19
C GLN A 425 -24.72 -11.63 8.94
N VAL A 426 -25.10 -11.16 7.75
CA VAL A 426 -26.50 -10.92 7.37
C VAL A 426 -27.36 -12.19 7.36
N ILE A 427 -26.77 -13.38 7.21
CA ILE A 427 -27.49 -14.66 7.23
C ILE A 427 -27.18 -15.53 8.46
N LYS A 428 -26.41 -14.99 9.41
CA LYS A 428 -25.91 -15.76 10.55
C LYS A 428 -27.03 -16.17 11.51
N GLU A 429 -27.90 -15.23 11.84
CA GLU A 429 -29.04 -15.45 12.75
C GLU A 429 -30.29 -15.89 11.98
N ASP A 430 -30.55 -15.28 10.82
CA ASP A 430 -31.70 -15.60 9.96
C ASP A 430 -31.26 -15.67 8.49
N LYS A 431 -31.38 -16.85 7.89
CA LYS A 431 -30.99 -17.11 6.49
C LYS A 431 -31.94 -16.49 5.45
N SER A 432 -33.04 -15.89 5.89
CA SER A 432 -34.12 -15.37 5.04
C SER A 432 -34.41 -13.87 5.24
N ALA A 433 -33.93 -13.25 6.32
CA ALA A 433 -34.21 -11.85 6.66
C ALA A 433 -33.84 -10.84 5.57
N TRP A 434 -32.75 -11.08 4.82
CA TRP A 434 -32.31 -10.25 3.69
C TRP A 434 -33.35 -10.10 2.57
N ARG A 435 -34.40 -10.93 2.56
CA ARG A 435 -35.50 -10.90 1.57
C ARG A 435 -36.65 -9.96 1.95
N THR A 436 -36.60 -9.35 3.12
CA THR A 436 -37.66 -8.46 3.63
C THR A 436 -37.46 -7.04 3.13
N ASP A 437 -38.56 -6.30 2.92
CA ASP A 437 -38.50 -4.88 2.56
C ASP A 437 -37.87 -4.05 3.67
N GLU A 438 -38.09 -4.47 4.93
CA GLU A 438 -37.48 -3.86 6.11
C GLU A 438 -35.96 -3.94 6.06
N GLU A 439 -35.38 -5.12 5.81
CA GLU A 439 -33.92 -5.27 5.73
C GLU A 439 -33.35 -4.57 4.50
N PHE A 440 -34.03 -4.65 3.35
CA PHE A 440 -33.63 -3.93 2.14
C PHE A 440 -33.54 -2.42 2.36
N ALA A 441 -34.55 -1.81 3.00
CA ALA A 441 -34.55 -0.39 3.32
C ALA A 441 -33.54 -0.05 4.43
N ARG A 442 -33.40 -0.91 5.45
CA ARG A 442 -32.43 -0.73 6.55
C ARG A 442 -31.00 -0.73 6.04
N GLU A 443 -30.65 -1.56 5.06
CA GLU A 443 -29.32 -1.60 4.45
C GLU A 443 -28.94 -0.28 3.76
N MET A 444 -29.91 0.52 3.30
CA MET A 444 -29.64 1.86 2.76
C MET A 444 -29.16 2.86 3.82
N LEU A 445 -29.40 2.57 5.10
CA LEU A 445 -29.01 3.43 6.23
C LEU A 445 -27.88 2.81 7.08
N ALA A 446 -27.82 1.49 7.14
CA ALA A 446 -26.93 0.75 8.03
C ALA A 446 -26.43 -0.59 7.41
N GLY A 447 -26.35 -0.64 6.08
CA GLY A 447 -25.74 -1.72 5.31
C GLY A 447 -24.36 -1.34 4.78
N ILE A 448 -23.97 -1.94 3.65
CA ILE A 448 -22.63 -1.77 3.06
C ILE A 448 -22.43 -0.37 2.46
N ASN A 449 -23.48 0.25 1.93
CA ASN A 449 -23.42 1.59 1.31
C ASN A 449 -24.47 2.56 1.89
N PRO A 450 -24.27 3.07 3.12
CA PRO A 450 -25.24 3.92 3.81
C PRO A 450 -25.20 5.40 3.40
N VAL A 451 -24.47 5.76 2.34
CA VAL A 451 -24.17 7.16 1.99
C VAL A 451 -24.83 7.65 0.69
N SER A 452 -25.50 6.76 -0.05
CA SER A 452 -26.12 7.13 -1.32
C SER A 452 -27.53 7.69 -1.19
N ILE A 453 -28.28 7.31 -0.15
CA ILE A 453 -29.68 7.71 0.02
C ILE A 453 -29.82 9.24 0.14
N ARG A 454 -30.84 9.79 -0.52
CA ARG A 454 -31.12 11.23 -0.56
C ARG A 454 -32.59 11.50 -0.31
N ARG A 455 -32.87 12.58 0.39
CA ARG A 455 -34.22 13.12 0.52
C ARG A 455 -34.78 13.47 -0.86
N LEU A 456 -35.98 13.00 -1.16
CA LEU A 456 -36.73 13.41 -2.34
C LEU A 456 -37.42 14.75 -2.07
N GLN A 457 -37.21 15.73 -2.95
CA GLN A 457 -37.73 17.10 -2.77
C GLN A 457 -38.95 17.40 -3.66
N GLU A 458 -39.13 16.63 -4.73
CA GLU A 458 -40.21 16.81 -5.70
C GLU A 458 -40.68 15.44 -6.20
N PHE A 459 -41.95 15.36 -6.58
CA PHE A 459 -42.54 14.13 -7.10
C PHE A 459 -43.39 14.42 -8.36
N PRO A 460 -43.24 13.61 -9.44
CA PRO A 460 -42.33 12.47 -9.55
C PRO A 460 -40.85 12.89 -9.69
N PRO A 461 -39.88 12.03 -9.38
CA PRO A 461 -38.46 12.38 -9.48
C PRO A 461 -38.06 12.80 -10.90
N ALA A 462 -37.35 13.92 -11.04
CA ALA A 462 -36.86 14.40 -12.33
C ALA A 462 -35.44 13.90 -12.67
N SER A 463 -35.19 13.68 -13.96
CA SER A 463 -33.88 13.37 -14.53
C SER A 463 -33.25 14.61 -15.19
N LYS A 464 -31.92 14.72 -15.09
CA LYS A 464 -31.12 15.77 -15.74
C LYS A 464 -30.40 15.28 -17.00
N LEU A 465 -30.64 14.04 -17.42
CA LEU A 465 -30.03 13.45 -18.62
C LEU A 465 -30.60 14.08 -19.90
N ASP A 466 -29.79 14.07 -20.97
CA ASP A 466 -30.22 14.59 -22.28
C ASP A 466 -31.30 13.71 -22.91
N ARG A 467 -32.48 14.29 -23.12
CA ARG A 467 -33.63 13.60 -23.73
C ARG A 467 -33.42 13.25 -25.20
N LYS A 468 -32.53 13.95 -25.92
CA LYS A 468 -32.20 13.59 -27.30
C LYS A 468 -31.36 12.33 -27.37
N ALA A 469 -30.44 12.15 -26.42
CA ALA A 469 -29.58 10.98 -26.33
C ALA A 469 -30.31 9.76 -25.74
N TYR A 470 -31.15 9.95 -24.72
CA TYR A 470 -31.72 8.86 -23.92
C TYR A 470 -33.27 8.73 -24.02
N GLY A 471 -33.92 9.52 -24.87
CA GLY A 471 -35.38 9.49 -25.04
C GLY A 471 -36.15 10.18 -23.91
N ASP A 472 -37.42 9.80 -23.71
CA ASP A 472 -38.24 10.35 -22.61
C ASP A 472 -37.73 9.85 -21.25
N GLN A 473 -37.39 10.80 -20.38
CA GLN A 473 -36.84 10.57 -19.05
C GLN A 473 -37.83 10.94 -17.94
N THR A 474 -39.11 11.12 -18.28
CA THR A 474 -40.18 11.37 -17.30
C THR A 474 -40.41 10.11 -16.47
N SER A 475 -40.31 10.23 -15.15
CA SER A 475 -40.57 9.10 -14.25
C SER A 475 -42.00 8.60 -14.41
N ARG A 476 -42.15 7.27 -14.46
CA ARG A 476 -43.44 6.57 -14.62
C ARG A 476 -44.11 6.21 -13.31
N ILE A 477 -43.48 6.51 -12.18
CA ILE A 477 -44.04 6.26 -10.85
C ILE A 477 -45.13 7.31 -10.60
N THR A 478 -46.37 6.87 -10.38
CA THR A 478 -47.50 7.77 -10.14
C THR A 478 -47.84 7.88 -8.65
N LYS A 479 -48.58 8.92 -8.28
CA LYS A 479 -48.95 9.18 -6.89
C LYS A 479 -49.81 8.05 -6.32
N GLU A 480 -50.71 7.53 -7.16
CA GLU A 480 -51.70 6.50 -6.83
C GLU A 480 -51.03 5.16 -6.52
N GLN A 481 -49.91 4.84 -7.19
CA GLN A 481 -49.19 3.59 -7.01
C GLN A 481 -48.58 3.45 -5.60
N ILE A 482 -48.13 4.55 -5.00
CA ILE A 482 -47.42 4.52 -3.71
C ILE A 482 -48.28 4.96 -2.52
N ALA A 483 -49.45 5.56 -2.76
CA ALA A 483 -50.30 6.13 -1.73
C ALA A 483 -50.63 5.16 -0.58
N HIS A 484 -50.85 3.88 -0.88
CA HIS A 484 -51.18 2.86 0.13
C HIS A 484 -50.04 2.58 1.13
N ASN A 485 -48.79 2.89 0.79
CA ASN A 485 -47.61 2.68 1.65
C ASN A 485 -47.20 3.92 2.44
N LEU A 486 -47.91 5.05 2.30
CA LEU A 486 -47.61 6.30 2.97
C LEU A 486 -48.29 6.46 4.34
N LYS A 487 -48.83 5.37 4.89
CA LYS A 487 -49.48 5.33 6.22
C LYS A 487 -50.59 6.38 6.38
N GLY A 488 -51.34 6.63 5.31
CA GLY A 488 -52.45 7.60 5.29
C GLY A 488 -52.05 9.05 4.98
N LEU A 489 -50.76 9.34 4.75
CA LEU A 489 -50.28 10.66 4.34
C LEU A 489 -50.31 10.83 2.82
N SER A 490 -50.59 12.05 2.36
CA SER A 490 -50.41 12.44 0.96
C SER A 490 -48.92 12.64 0.63
N ILE A 491 -48.56 12.54 -0.65
CA ILE A 491 -47.16 12.72 -1.08
C ILE A 491 -46.63 14.11 -0.73
N ASP A 492 -47.46 15.13 -0.86
CA ASP A 492 -47.05 16.50 -0.58
C ASP A 492 -46.76 16.67 0.93
N GLU A 493 -47.54 16.03 1.81
CA GLU A 493 -47.25 15.95 3.25
C GLU A 493 -45.96 15.18 3.56
N VAL A 494 -45.72 14.03 2.94
CA VAL A 494 -44.52 13.21 3.19
C VAL A 494 -43.25 13.94 2.74
N ILE A 495 -43.30 14.70 1.63
CA ILE A 495 -42.19 15.54 1.18
C ILE A 495 -41.91 16.67 2.18
N LEU A 496 -42.97 17.35 2.66
CA LEU A 496 -42.86 18.41 3.68
C LEU A 496 -42.29 17.89 5.00
N LEU A 497 -42.72 16.70 5.43
CA LEU A 497 -42.22 16.00 6.62
C LEU A 497 -40.85 15.36 6.42
N THR A 498 -40.21 15.56 5.25
CA THR A 498 -38.88 15.02 4.91
C THR A 498 -38.77 13.50 5.04
N SER A 499 -39.90 12.80 4.85
CA SER A 499 -40.03 11.36 5.10
C SER A 499 -40.02 10.53 3.80
N LEU A 500 -39.72 11.15 2.66
CA LEU A 500 -39.59 10.49 1.35
C LEU A 500 -38.14 10.56 0.85
N PHE A 501 -37.60 9.42 0.45
CA PHE A 501 -36.20 9.25 0.06
C PHE A 501 -36.06 8.51 -1.27
N ARG A 502 -34.91 8.67 -1.92
CA ARG A 502 -34.46 7.92 -3.11
C ARG A 502 -33.01 7.50 -2.95
N ASN A 503 -32.63 6.39 -3.59
CA ASN A 503 -31.22 5.97 -3.73
C ASN A 503 -30.78 6.22 -5.17
#